data_AF-A0AAJ6GS77-F1
#
_entry.id   AF-A0AAJ6GS77-F1
#
_cell.length_a   1.000
_cell.length_b   1.000
_cell.length_c   1.000
_cell.angle_alpha   90.00
_cell.angle_beta   90.00
_cell.angle_gamma   90.00
#
_symmetry.space_group_name_H-M   'P 1'
#
loop_
_entity.id
_entity.type
_entity.pdbx_description
1 polymer ?
#
loop_
_entity_poly.entity_id
_entity_poly.type
_entity_poly.pdbx_seq_one_letter_code
_entity_poly.pdbx_strand_id
1 'polypeptide(L)'
;MPSVVLQSNRFEQGSPLLSWEGIHTCDPTVIRGHWNYLGTDYSYIMYYTTERPGSDGIDNRIAVAFSKDGKTWKKHPSPVIHDGDPGTYGTGQSVAWSANGNAAVRTIYSYVDNNGQITYFFRESADGINFGERRQLSQAGLTLNGVDGISHAKPALGFAPGSYEGKYFYYMASVCEAHLDSPYGPSFQEWGTAKGVCVYRAEGEDAFTGRWTKILDSAHVKPMEVEPGFLTNIYGSLDGILPNISINYGCSGSGDPNTWEICFSDGVLP
;
A
#
# COMPACT_ATOMS: atom_id res chain seq x y z
N MET A 1 -2.35 22.12 19.42
CA MET A 1 -1.61 22.24 18.13
C MET A 1 -1.34 20.83 17.63
N PRO A 2 -1.62 20.50 16.36
CA PRO A 2 -1.27 19.19 15.81
C PRO A 2 0.26 19.01 15.84
N SER A 3 0.73 17.90 16.38
CA SER A 3 2.14 17.53 16.39
C SER A 3 2.52 16.92 15.05
N VAL A 4 3.56 17.42 14.39
CA VAL A 4 4.09 16.83 13.15
C VAL A 4 4.53 15.38 13.44
N VAL A 5 3.96 14.43 12.70
CA VAL A 5 4.16 12.97 12.91
C VAL A 5 5.24 12.40 11.99
N LEU A 6 5.60 13.09 10.91
CA LEU A 6 6.72 12.74 10.05
C LEU A 6 7.27 14.04 9.43
N GLN A 7 8.52 14.39 9.74
CA GLN A 7 9.16 15.57 9.19
C GLN A 7 9.85 15.16 7.89
N SER A 8 9.37 15.68 6.75
CA SER A 8 10.16 15.59 5.52
C SER A 8 11.33 16.55 5.64
N ASN A 9 12.54 16.01 5.65
CA ASN A 9 13.81 16.74 5.77
C ASN A 9 13.97 17.84 4.69
N ARG A 10 13.11 17.86 3.66
CA ARG A 10 13.09 18.89 2.61
C ARG A 10 12.60 20.25 3.06
N PHE A 11 11.79 20.31 4.12
CA PHE A 11 11.17 21.56 4.58
C PHE A 11 11.67 21.99 5.96
N GLU A 12 12.63 21.24 6.52
CA GLU A 12 13.31 21.61 7.77
C GLU A 12 14.53 22.46 7.49
N GLN A 13 14.49 23.71 7.93
CA GLN A 13 15.62 24.61 7.87
C GLN A 13 16.80 24.02 8.68
N GLY A 14 17.88 23.64 7.99
CA GLY A 14 19.12 23.15 8.60
C GLY A 14 19.30 21.63 8.62
N SER A 15 18.30 20.84 8.22
CA SER A 15 18.45 19.39 8.06
C SER A 15 19.14 19.08 6.73
N PRO A 16 20.19 18.24 6.71
CA PRO A 16 20.82 17.84 5.45
C PRO A 16 19.81 17.06 4.62
N LEU A 17 19.53 17.56 3.42
CA LEU A 17 18.70 16.88 2.43
C LEU A 17 19.31 15.50 2.16
N LEU A 18 18.46 14.47 2.16
CA LEU A 18 18.88 13.18 1.64
C LEU A 18 19.08 13.34 0.12
N SER A 19 20.30 13.09 -0.35
CA SER A 19 20.69 13.29 -1.76
C SER A 19 19.96 12.37 -2.76
N TRP A 20 19.09 11.49 -2.28
CA TRP A 20 18.40 10.47 -3.05
C TRP A 20 16.87 10.53 -2.93
N GLU A 21 16.31 11.40 -2.08
CA GLU A 21 14.87 11.53 -1.86
C GLU A 21 14.29 12.67 -2.71
N GLY A 22 13.18 12.38 -3.37
CA GLY A 22 12.47 13.30 -4.24
C GLY A 22 11.70 14.39 -3.50
N ILE A 23 10.80 15.07 -4.21
CA ILE A 23 9.94 16.12 -3.68
C ILE A 23 8.67 15.52 -3.05
N HIS A 24 8.23 14.36 -3.54
CA HIS A 24 7.03 13.66 -3.10
C HIS A 24 7.36 12.58 -2.06
N THR A 25 6.45 12.39 -1.12
CA THR A 25 6.52 11.36 -0.09
C THR A 25 5.10 10.88 0.15
N CYS A 26 4.80 9.66 -0.26
CA CYS A 26 3.43 9.12 -0.32
C CYS A 26 3.37 7.70 0.28
N ASP A 27 2.16 7.16 0.36
CA ASP A 27 1.85 5.75 0.64
C ASP A 27 2.55 5.15 1.88
N PRO A 28 2.48 5.81 3.06
CA PRO A 28 3.15 5.28 4.23
C PRO A 28 2.45 4.01 4.73
N THR A 29 3.22 2.95 4.99
CA THR A 29 2.79 1.82 5.82
C THR A 29 3.65 1.75 7.08
N VAL A 30 2.99 1.69 8.24
CA VAL A 30 3.65 1.64 9.55
C VAL A 30 3.31 0.33 10.25
N ILE A 31 4.34 -0.35 10.76
CA ILE A 31 4.17 -1.56 11.58
C ILE A 31 5.06 -1.52 12.82
N ARG A 32 4.65 -2.29 13.83
CA ARG A 32 5.41 -2.49 15.06
C ARG A 32 6.34 -3.70 14.95
N GLY A 33 7.45 -3.64 15.66
CA GLY A 33 8.44 -4.71 15.77
C GLY A 33 9.58 -4.28 16.68
N HIS A 34 10.78 -4.78 16.40
CA HIS A 34 11.99 -4.36 17.09
C HIS A 34 13.18 -4.37 16.13
N TRP A 35 13.87 -3.23 16.01
CA TRP A 35 15.03 -3.07 15.13
C TRP A 35 16.16 -2.38 15.88
N ASN A 36 17.34 -3.00 15.89
CA ASN A 36 18.57 -2.30 16.28
C ASN A 36 19.16 -1.65 15.02
N TYR A 37 18.95 -0.34 14.88
CA TYR A 37 19.42 0.42 13.73
C TYR A 37 20.49 1.41 14.17
N LEU A 38 21.72 1.21 13.70
CA LEU A 38 22.91 1.99 14.06
C LEU A 38 23.14 2.06 15.59
N GLY A 39 22.97 0.92 16.29
CA GLY A 39 23.17 0.81 17.73
C GLY A 39 22.03 1.41 18.58
N THR A 40 20.92 1.79 17.96
CA THR A 40 19.72 2.31 18.65
C THR A 40 18.54 1.39 18.39
N ASP A 41 17.82 1.00 19.45
CA ASP A 41 16.60 0.20 19.32
C ASP A 41 15.39 1.06 18.97
N TYR A 42 14.59 0.59 18.02
CA TYR A 42 13.35 1.20 17.53
C TYR A 42 12.19 0.21 17.60
N SER A 43 10.97 0.71 17.81
CA SER A 43 9.76 -0.10 17.98
C SER A 43 8.82 -0.07 16.77
N TYR A 44 9.05 0.86 15.85
CA TYR A 44 8.25 1.05 14.65
C TYR A 44 9.14 1.23 13.43
N ILE A 45 8.64 0.76 12.30
CA ILE A 45 9.21 0.98 10.98
C ILE A 45 8.11 1.53 10.07
N MET A 46 8.48 2.47 9.21
CA MET A 46 7.62 3.05 8.19
C MET A 46 8.26 2.82 6.83
N TYR A 47 7.53 2.19 5.92
CA TYR A 47 7.85 2.20 4.50
C TYR A 47 7.03 3.29 3.81
N TYR A 48 7.63 3.98 2.86
CA TYR A 48 6.95 5.05 2.14
C TYR A 48 7.52 5.19 0.73
N THR A 49 6.69 5.66 -0.20
CA THR A 49 7.08 5.93 -1.58
C THR A 49 7.72 7.30 -1.67
N THR A 50 8.80 7.40 -2.45
CA THR A 50 9.36 8.67 -2.92
C THR A 50 9.89 8.46 -4.33
N GLU A 51 10.53 9.46 -4.91
CA GLU A 51 11.08 9.43 -6.25
C GLU A 51 12.57 9.81 -6.30
N ARG A 52 13.18 9.67 -7.48
CA ARG A 52 14.53 10.18 -7.70
C ARG A 52 14.53 11.71 -7.60
N PRO A 53 15.58 12.34 -7.04
CA PRO A 53 15.68 13.79 -7.10
C PRO A 53 15.66 14.28 -8.55
N GLY A 54 14.78 15.24 -8.84
CA GLY A 54 14.63 15.84 -10.16
C GLY A 54 13.92 14.97 -11.20
N SER A 55 13.15 13.97 -10.76
CA SER A 55 12.32 13.15 -11.65
C SER A 55 10.84 13.51 -11.62
N ASP A 56 10.43 14.59 -10.95
CA ASP A 56 9.06 15.14 -11.02
C ASP A 56 7.93 14.09 -10.83
N GLY A 57 8.13 13.16 -9.89
CA GLY A 57 7.15 12.14 -9.51
C GLY A 57 7.29 10.79 -10.20
N ILE A 58 8.11 10.63 -11.25
CA ILE A 58 8.48 9.32 -11.85
C ILE A 58 9.75 8.74 -11.20
N ASP A 59 10.20 7.55 -11.57
CA ASP A 59 11.36 6.85 -10.94
C ASP A 59 11.13 6.57 -9.44
N ASN A 60 9.92 6.11 -9.13
CA ASN A 60 9.51 5.87 -7.76
C ASN A 60 10.33 4.74 -7.10
N ARG A 61 10.50 4.85 -5.78
CA ARG A 61 11.30 3.97 -4.93
C ARG A 61 10.66 3.89 -3.54
N ILE A 62 10.93 2.79 -2.83
CA ILE A 62 10.47 2.60 -1.46
C ILE A 62 11.62 2.92 -0.51
N ALA A 63 11.32 3.78 0.44
CA ALA A 63 12.19 4.22 1.51
C ALA A 63 11.79 3.57 2.84
N VAL A 64 12.65 3.73 3.86
CA VAL A 64 12.33 3.28 5.21
C VAL A 64 12.75 4.30 6.27
N ALA A 65 11.94 4.41 7.33
CA ALA A 65 12.27 5.19 8.52
C ALA A 65 11.90 4.42 9.79
N PHE A 66 12.62 4.69 10.87
CA PHE A 66 12.47 4.00 12.16
C PHE A 66 11.99 4.95 13.24
N SER A 67 11.13 4.50 14.15
CA SER A 67 10.64 5.31 15.26
C SER A 67 10.57 4.53 16.57
N LYS A 68 10.84 5.23 17.68
CA LYS A 68 10.67 4.68 19.03
C LYS A 68 9.24 4.86 19.55
N ASP A 69 8.55 5.90 19.09
CA ASP A 69 7.30 6.40 19.66
C ASP A 69 6.16 6.53 18.63
N GLY A 70 6.43 6.23 17.35
CA GLY A 70 5.51 6.39 16.24
C GLY A 70 5.27 7.85 15.82
N LYS A 71 6.03 8.80 16.37
CA LYS A 71 5.88 10.25 16.14
C LYS A 71 7.13 10.90 15.59
N THR A 72 8.29 10.43 16.03
CA THR A 72 9.61 10.93 15.59
C THR A 72 10.31 9.85 14.79
N TRP A 73 10.74 10.17 13.57
CA TRP A 73 11.23 9.17 12.63
C TRP A 73 12.67 9.45 12.19
N LYS A 74 13.49 8.41 12.20
CA LYS A 74 14.86 8.40 11.68
C LYS A 74 14.86 7.72 10.31
N LYS A 75 15.00 8.51 9.25
CA LYS A 75 15.11 8.00 7.88
C LYS A 75 16.41 7.20 7.67
N HIS A 76 16.32 6.13 6.89
CA HIS A 76 17.48 5.43 6.33
C HIS A 76 18.10 6.26 5.18
N PRO A 77 19.43 6.28 4.98
CA PRO A 77 20.07 7.18 4.01
C PRO A 77 20.06 6.66 2.57
N SER A 78 19.28 5.64 2.24
CA SER A 78 19.10 5.09 0.88
C SER A 78 17.70 4.48 0.73
N PRO A 79 17.19 4.30 -0.51
CA PRO A 79 15.98 3.49 -0.71
C PRO A 79 16.28 2.02 -0.42
N VAL A 80 15.25 1.28 0.00
CA VAL A 80 15.32 -0.17 0.28
C VAL A 80 14.79 -1.02 -0.86
N ILE A 81 13.93 -0.45 -1.72
CA ILE A 81 13.49 -1.04 -2.99
C ILE A 81 13.52 0.08 -4.03
N HIS A 82 14.21 -0.16 -5.15
CA HIS A 82 14.55 0.88 -6.14
C HIS A 82 14.75 0.32 -7.56
N ASP A 83 14.29 -0.90 -7.80
CA ASP A 83 14.41 -1.62 -9.07
C ASP A 83 13.20 -1.40 -10.00
N GLY A 84 12.54 -0.25 -9.88
CA GLY A 84 11.51 0.17 -10.84
C GLY A 84 12.11 0.55 -12.19
N ASP A 85 11.31 0.43 -13.26
CA ASP A 85 11.71 0.86 -14.59
C ASP A 85 11.89 2.38 -14.63
N PRO A 86 13.03 2.92 -15.11
CA PRO A 86 13.23 4.36 -15.25
C PRO A 86 12.20 5.00 -16.18
N GLY A 87 11.69 6.18 -15.84
CA GLY A 87 10.66 6.89 -16.59
C GLY A 87 9.24 6.61 -16.14
N THR A 88 9.03 5.66 -15.22
CA THR A 88 7.68 5.19 -14.85
C THR A 88 7.16 5.85 -13.57
N TYR A 89 5.84 6.06 -13.54
CA TYR A 89 5.07 6.48 -12.35
C TYR A 89 4.24 5.31 -11.84
N GLY A 90 4.13 5.18 -10.51
CA GLY A 90 3.20 4.28 -9.84
C GLY A 90 3.85 3.03 -9.26
N THR A 91 5.15 2.82 -9.49
CA THR A 91 5.91 1.81 -8.76
C THR A 91 6.07 2.23 -7.30
N GLY A 92 6.00 1.32 -6.34
CA GLY A 92 6.46 1.58 -4.97
C GLY A 92 5.37 1.86 -3.93
N GLN A 93 4.08 1.91 -4.29
CA GLN A 93 3.03 1.90 -3.28
C GLN A 93 3.10 0.58 -2.52
N SER A 94 3.55 0.63 -1.27
CA SER A 94 3.94 -0.53 -0.49
C SER A 94 3.02 -0.76 0.70
N VAL A 95 2.69 -2.03 0.96
CA VAL A 95 2.02 -2.49 2.16
C VAL A 95 2.88 -3.54 2.83
N ALA A 96 3.34 -3.24 4.04
CA ALA A 96 4.25 -4.07 4.83
C ALA A 96 3.59 -4.65 6.08
N TRP A 97 4.04 -5.83 6.50
CA TRP A 97 3.65 -6.47 7.76
C TRP A 97 4.82 -7.21 8.40
N SER A 98 4.74 -7.41 9.72
CA SER A 98 5.76 -8.14 10.46
C SER A 98 5.64 -9.64 10.17
N ALA A 99 6.77 -10.28 9.86
CA ALA A 99 6.83 -11.72 9.62
C ALA A 99 7.02 -12.54 10.92
N ASN A 100 7.52 -11.91 11.99
CA ASN A 100 7.89 -12.60 13.23
C ASN A 100 7.67 -11.79 14.52
N GLY A 101 6.97 -10.66 14.46
CA GLY A 101 6.80 -9.73 15.59
C GLY A 101 8.08 -8.99 16.01
N ASN A 102 9.15 -9.12 15.23
CA ASN A 102 10.48 -8.56 15.46
C ASN A 102 10.97 -7.91 14.14
N ALA A 103 12.26 -7.97 13.83
CA ALA A 103 12.86 -7.24 12.70
C ALA A 103 12.44 -7.73 11.31
N ALA A 104 11.91 -8.95 11.17
CA ALA A 104 11.60 -9.51 9.86
C ALA A 104 10.30 -8.94 9.31
N VAL A 105 10.33 -8.54 8.05
CA VAL A 105 9.25 -7.84 7.35
C VAL A 105 8.94 -8.54 6.03
N ARG A 106 7.67 -8.56 5.68
CA ARG A 106 7.17 -8.87 4.34
C ARG A 106 6.49 -7.64 3.78
N THR A 107 6.57 -7.45 2.47
CA THR A 107 5.88 -6.35 1.79
C THR A 107 5.33 -6.80 0.46
N ILE A 108 4.17 -6.26 0.09
CA ILE A 108 3.74 -6.16 -1.30
C ILE A 108 3.97 -4.73 -1.78
N TYR A 109 4.25 -4.56 -3.06
CA TYR A 109 4.25 -3.25 -3.68
C TYR A 109 3.77 -3.28 -5.13
N SER A 110 3.26 -2.16 -5.61
CA SER A 110 2.94 -1.94 -7.02
C SER A 110 4.20 -1.80 -7.87
N TYR A 111 4.14 -2.28 -9.11
CA TYR A 111 5.16 -2.09 -10.12
C TYR A 111 4.53 -1.77 -11.46
N VAL A 112 5.06 -0.75 -12.13
CA VAL A 112 4.64 -0.32 -13.47
C VAL A 112 5.83 -0.44 -14.39
N ASP A 113 5.70 -1.22 -15.46
CA ASP A 113 6.75 -1.36 -16.47
C ASP A 113 6.74 -0.19 -17.48
N ASN A 114 7.74 -0.16 -18.36
CA ASN A 114 7.84 0.86 -19.42
C ASN A 114 6.66 0.87 -20.42
N ASN A 115 5.83 -0.18 -20.46
CA ASN A 115 4.63 -0.26 -21.28
C ASN A 115 3.37 0.21 -20.51
N GLY A 116 3.52 0.60 -19.24
CA GLY A 116 2.41 0.93 -18.36
C GLY A 116 1.70 -0.29 -17.78
N GLN A 117 2.25 -1.50 -17.93
CA GLN A 117 1.66 -2.71 -17.35
C GLN A 117 1.89 -2.74 -15.84
N ILE A 118 0.79 -2.87 -15.10
CA ILE A 118 0.79 -2.93 -13.65
C ILE A 118 0.87 -4.39 -13.19
N THR A 119 1.81 -4.66 -12.28
CA THR A 119 1.96 -5.92 -11.54
C THR A 119 2.18 -5.64 -10.06
N TYR A 120 2.05 -6.68 -9.22
CA TYR A 120 2.36 -6.58 -7.79
C TYR A 120 3.46 -7.57 -7.42
N PHE A 121 4.40 -7.12 -6.60
CA PHE A 121 5.52 -7.94 -6.15
C PHE A 121 5.55 -8.08 -4.63
N PHE A 122 5.81 -9.29 -4.18
CA PHE A 122 6.11 -9.65 -2.80
C PHE A 122 7.62 -9.69 -2.60
N ARG A 123 8.08 -9.22 -1.44
CA ARG A 123 9.46 -9.40 -0.95
C ARG A 123 9.49 -9.62 0.55
N GLU A 124 10.57 -10.26 0.99
CA GLU A 124 10.88 -10.45 2.41
C GLU A 124 12.22 -9.81 2.75
N SER A 125 12.32 -9.37 4.00
CA SER A 125 13.55 -8.88 4.60
C SER A 125 13.66 -9.45 6.01
N ALA A 126 14.86 -9.94 6.37
CA ALA A 126 15.12 -10.43 7.72
C ALA A 126 15.35 -9.28 8.74
N ASP A 127 15.72 -8.10 8.25
CA ASP A 127 16.11 -6.94 9.06
C ASP A 127 15.29 -5.67 8.77
N GLY A 128 14.32 -5.74 7.86
CA GLY A 128 13.48 -4.62 7.43
C GLY A 128 14.16 -3.64 6.46
N ILE A 129 15.41 -3.89 6.05
CA ILE A 129 16.17 -3.00 5.16
C ILE A 129 16.58 -3.75 3.89
N ASN A 130 17.19 -4.92 4.05
CA ASN A 130 17.72 -5.72 2.95
C ASN A 130 16.64 -6.67 2.45
N PHE A 131 15.98 -6.32 1.35
CA PHE A 131 14.96 -7.16 0.73
C PHE A 131 15.55 -8.14 -0.27
N GLY A 132 15.06 -9.37 -0.23
CA GLY A 132 15.39 -10.41 -1.21
C GLY A 132 14.76 -10.19 -2.58
N GLU A 133 14.81 -11.25 -3.38
CA GLU A 133 14.24 -11.30 -4.73
C GLU A 133 12.73 -11.00 -4.74
N ARG A 134 12.28 -10.33 -5.81
CA ARG A 134 10.85 -10.11 -6.03
C ARG A 134 10.14 -11.40 -6.43
N ARG A 135 8.96 -11.61 -5.89
CA ARG A 135 8.03 -12.67 -6.29
C ARG A 135 6.72 -12.06 -6.78
N GLN A 136 6.34 -12.35 -8.03
CA GLN A 136 5.13 -11.79 -8.61
C GLN A 136 3.87 -12.40 -7.98
N LEU A 137 2.86 -11.58 -7.70
CA LEU A 137 1.54 -12.04 -7.32
C LEU A 137 0.75 -12.44 -8.57
N SER A 138 -0.06 -13.49 -8.43
CA SER A 138 -1.08 -13.76 -9.45
C SER A 138 -2.07 -12.59 -9.47
N GLN A 139 -2.52 -12.22 -10.66
CA GLN A 139 -3.64 -11.28 -10.85
C GLN A 139 -4.90 -12.01 -11.34
N ALA A 140 -4.85 -13.33 -11.46
CA ALA A 140 -5.98 -14.12 -11.93
C ALA A 140 -7.14 -14.08 -10.93
N GLY A 141 -8.35 -13.85 -11.41
CA GLY A 141 -9.55 -13.75 -10.58
C GLY A 141 -9.84 -12.35 -10.01
N LEU A 142 -8.92 -11.40 -10.18
CA LEU A 142 -9.21 -9.99 -9.97
C LEU A 142 -10.10 -9.48 -11.11
N THR A 143 -11.06 -8.62 -10.78
CA THR A 143 -12.01 -8.07 -11.75
C THR A 143 -12.14 -6.56 -11.63
N LEU A 144 -12.33 -5.90 -12.78
CA LEU A 144 -12.72 -4.50 -12.91
C LEU A 144 -13.96 -4.42 -13.81
N ASN A 145 -15.04 -3.80 -13.34
CA ASN A 145 -16.31 -3.67 -14.06
C ASN A 145 -16.85 -5.02 -14.56
N GLY A 146 -16.68 -6.07 -13.76
CA GLY A 146 -17.20 -7.42 -14.05
C GLY A 146 -16.40 -8.23 -15.07
N VAL A 147 -15.26 -7.73 -15.56
CA VAL A 147 -14.33 -8.47 -16.43
C VAL A 147 -12.98 -8.68 -15.75
N ASP A 148 -12.23 -9.69 -16.21
CA ASP A 148 -10.88 -9.97 -15.71
C ASP A 148 -9.98 -8.72 -15.88
N GLY A 149 -9.35 -8.30 -14.80
CA GLY A 149 -8.53 -7.10 -14.78
C GLY A 149 -8.27 -6.57 -13.38
N ILE A 150 -7.32 -5.64 -13.28
CA ILE A 150 -7.00 -4.93 -12.05
C ILE A 150 -7.50 -3.50 -12.09
N SER A 151 -7.61 -2.90 -10.91
CA SER A 151 -7.96 -1.50 -10.71
C SER A 151 -7.10 -0.55 -11.55
N HIS A 152 -7.80 0.29 -12.34
CA HIS A 152 -7.40 1.59 -12.88
C HIS A 152 -6.10 1.66 -13.73
N ALA A 153 -5.89 2.79 -14.42
CA ALA A 153 -4.64 3.10 -15.12
C ALA A 153 -3.46 3.40 -14.18
N LYS A 154 -3.69 3.40 -12.86
CA LYS A 154 -2.71 3.67 -11.80
C LYS A 154 -2.92 2.64 -10.69
N PRO A 155 -1.84 2.03 -10.18
CA PRO A 155 -1.95 1.00 -9.16
C PRO A 155 -2.49 1.60 -7.87
N ALA A 156 -3.38 0.85 -7.23
CA ALA A 156 -3.79 1.10 -5.87
C ALA A 156 -3.97 -0.22 -5.13
N LEU A 157 -3.43 -0.32 -3.92
CA LEU A 157 -3.31 -1.59 -3.21
C LEU A 157 -3.65 -1.46 -1.72
N GLY A 158 -4.73 -2.12 -1.31
CA GLY A 158 -4.92 -2.54 0.07
C GLY A 158 -4.55 -4.01 0.21
N PHE A 159 -3.75 -4.35 1.22
CA PHE A 159 -3.30 -5.73 1.42
C PHE A 159 -3.18 -6.06 2.90
N ALA A 160 -3.53 -7.28 3.29
CA ALA A 160 -3.23 -7.78 4.63
C ALA A 160 -3.18 -9.31 4.64
N PRO A 161 -2.26 -9.93 5.38
CA PRO A 161 -2.34 -11.35 5.70
C PRO A 161 -3.27 -11.59 6.89
N GLY A 162 -3.73 -12.83 7.04
CA GLY A 162 -4.42 -13.26 8.25
C GLY A 162 -4.56 -14.78 8.34
N SER A 163 -4.59 -15.28 9.57
CA SER A 163 -4.81 -16.68 9.88
C SER A 163 -6.22 -16.87 10.45
N TYR A 164 -6.98 -17.78 9.87
CA TYR A 164 -8.34 -18.08 10.29
C TYR A 164 -8.61 -19.58 10.15
N GLU A 165 -9.19 -20.20 11.18
CA GLU A 165 -9.52 -21.63 11.22
C GLU A 165 -8.36 -22.57 10.81
N GLY A 166 -7.14 -22.24 11.26
CA GLY A 166 -5.94 -23.06 11.00
C GLY A 166 -5.35 -22.88 9.60
N LYS A 167 -5.87 -21.95 8.79
CA LYS A 167 -5.38 -21.62 7.46
C LYS A 167 -4.78 -20.24 7.43
N TYR A 168 -3.86 -20.01 6.50
CA TYR A 168 -3.21 -18.72 6.27
C TYR A 168 -3.66 -18.16 4.92
N PHE A 169 -4.17 -16.94 4.95
CA PHE A 169 -4.72 -16.25 3.79
C PHE A 169 -4.02 -14.93 3.55
N TYR A 170 -4.05 -14.53 2.29
CA TYR A 170 -3.81 -13.16 1.85
C TYR A 170 -5.12 -12.53 1.43
N TYR A 171 -5.30 -11.27 1.80
CA TYR A 171 -6.45 -10.45 1.45
C TYR A 171 -5.98 -9.23 0.66
N MET A 172 -6.68 -8.94 -0.43
CA MET A 172 -6.43 -7.79 -1.28
C MET A 172 -7.70 -6.97 -1.39
N ALA A 173 -7.63 -5.69 -1.04
CA ALA A 173 -8.65 -4.71 -1.36
C ALA A 173 -8.23 -3.97 -2.63
N SER A 174 -9.09 -3.98 -3.64
CA SER A 174 -8.82 -3.34 -4.93
C SER A 174 -10.10 -2.75 -5.50
N VAL A 175 -10.00 -1.66 -6.25
CA VAL A 175 -11.15 -1.12 -7.00
C VAL A 175 -11.60 -2.17 -8.00
N CYS A 176 -12.87 -2.55 -7.89
CA CYS A 176 -13.49 -3.53 -8.78
C CYS A 176 -14.61 -2.95 -9.62
N GLU A 177 -15.07 -1.74 -9.31
CA GLU A 177 -15.98 -0.98 -10.14
C GLU A 177 -15.49 0.45 -10.32
N ALA A 178 -15.55 0.95 -11.55
CA ALA A 178 -15.19 2.32 -11.90
C ALA A 178 -16.22 2.93 -12.86
N HIS A 179 -16.44 4.24 -12.77
CA HIS A 179 -17.32 4.97 -13.66
C HIS A 179 -16.77 4.98 -15.10
N LEU A 180 -17.59 4.50 -16.04
CA LEU A 180 -17.22 4.44 -17.47
C LEU A 180 -17.48 5.77 -18.20
N ASP A 181 -18.41 6.57 -17.69
CA ASP A 181 -19.05 7.72 -18.35
C ASP A 181 -18.98 9.02 -17.53
N SER A 182 -18.19 9.02 -16.45
CA SER A 182 -17.96 10.23 -15.66
C SER A 182 -17.19 11.28 -16.47
N PRO A 183 -17.39 12.60 -16.22
CA PRO A 183 -16.42 13.62 -16.63
C PRO A 183 -15.01 13.34 -16.05
N TYR A 184 -14.92 12.50 -15.02
CA TYR A 184 -13.75 11.84 -14.46
C TYR A 184 -13.64 10.38 -14.93
N GLY A 185 -13.92 10.09 -16.21
CA GLY A 185 -14.02 8.72 -16.74
C GLY A 185 -12.70 7.92 -16.70
N PRO A 186 -12.64 6.72 -17.30
CA PRO A 186 -11.49 5.80 -17.18
C PRO A 186 -10.17 6.35 -17.76
N SER A 187 -10.23 7.48 -18.47
CA SER A 187 -9.10 8.21 -19.02
C SER A 187 -8.53 9.28 -18.08
N PHE A 188 -9.21 9.58 -16.96
CA PHE A 188 -8.77 10.59 -15.99
C PHE A 188 -7.80 9.98 -14.98
N GLN A 189 -6.74 10.73 -14.66
CA GLN A 189 -5.73 10.31 -13.70
C GLN A 189 -6.30 10.46 -12.28
N GLU A 190 -6.36 9.34 -11.56
CA GLU A 190 -6.47 9.21 -10.09
C GLU A 190 -7.78 9.63 -9.39
N TRP A 191 -8.55 10.61 -9.87
CA TRP A 191 -9.64 11.20 -9.06
C TRP A 191 -11.04 10.77 -9.49
N GLY A 192 -11.85 10.30 -8.53
CA GLY A 192 -13.31 10.15 -8.67
C GLY A 192 -13.77 9.09 -9.68
N THR A 193 -12.87 8.20 -10.09
CA THR A 193 -13.17 7.14 -11.07
C THR A 193 -13.70 5.87 -10.40
N ALA A 194 -13.31 5.59 -9.15
CA ALA A 194 -13.71 4.38 -8.44
C ALA A 194 -15.15 4.49 -7.89
N LYS A 195 -15.94 3.43 -8.10
CA LYS A 195 -17.31 3.27 -7.61
C LYS A 195 -17.40 2.23 -6.49
N GLY A 196 -16.50 1.24 -6.49
CA GLY A 196 -16.53 0.15 -5.53
C GLY A 196 -15.17 -0.48 -5.29
N VAL A 197 -14.92 -0.82 -4.03
CA VAL A 197 -13.77 -1.63 -3.60
C VAL A 197 -14.26 -3.04 -3.31
N CYS A 198 -13.54 -4.03 -3.83
CA CYS A 198 -13.78 -5.43 -3.53
C CYS A 198 -12.65 -5.99 -2.69
N VAL A 199 -13.00 -6.93 -1.81
CA VAL A 199 -12.03 -7.74 -1.06
C VAL A 199 -11.93 -9.10 -1.73
N TYR A 200 -10.70 -9.45 -2.07
CA TYR A 200 -10.32 -10.74 -2.63
C TYR A 200 -9.48 -11.52 -1.62
N ARG A 201 -9.56 -12.85 -1.70
CA ARG A 201 -8.80 -13.78 -0.85
C ARG A 201 -8.08 -14.83 -1.67
N ALA A 202 -6.88 -15.21 -1.24
CA ALA A 202 -6.15 -16.38 -1.70
C ALA A 202 -5.52 -17.12 -0.50
N GLU A 203 -5.48 -18.45 -0.54
CA GLU A 203 -4.91 -19.29 0.54
C GLU A 203 -3.43 -19.58 0.25
N GLY A 204 -2.53 -19.17 1.16
CA GLY A 204 -1.09 -19.42 1.05
C GLY A 204 -0.51 -19.14 -0.34
N GLU A 205 -0.04 -20.20 -0.99
CA GLU A 205 0.66 -20.15 -2.29
C GLU A 205 -0.24 -19.75 -3.47
N ASP A 206 -1.56 -19.87 -3.35
CA ASP A 206 -2.50 -19.50 -4.41
C ASP A 206 -2.44 -18.01 -4.74
N ALA A 207 -1.97 -17.17 -3.82
CA ALA A 207 -1.75 -15.74 -4.06
C ALA A 207 -0.72 -15.47 -5.17
N PHE A 208 0.16 -16.44 -5.44
CA PHE A 208 1.26 -16.30 -6.39
C PHE A 208 1.06 -17.12 -7.67
N THR A 209 0.51 -18.33 -7.55
CA THR A 209 0.38 -19.27 -8.66
C THR A 209 -1.06 -19.55 -9.05
N GLY A 210 -2.01 -19.24 -8.15
CA GLY A 210 -3.41 -19.59 -8.27
C GLY A 210 -4.29 -18.41 -8.66
N ARG A 211 -5.49 -18.38 -8.10
CA ARG A 211 -6.52 -17.38 -8.37
C ARG A 211 -7.01 -16.73 -7.09
N TRP A 212 -7.25 -15.42 -7.18
CA TRP A 212 -7.93 -14.65 -6.16
C TRP A 212 -9.44 -14.85 -6.27
N THR A 213 -10.09 -15.02 -5.12
CA THR A 213 -11.55 -15.16 -5.03
C THR A 213 -12.15 -13.92 -4.40
N LYS A 214 -13.08 -13.24 -5.10
CA LYS A 214 -13.84 -12.13 -4.51
C LYS A 214 -14.72 -12.67 -3.37
N ILE A 215 -14.65 -12.06 -2.19
CA ILE A 215 -15.41 -12.47 -1.01
C ILE A 215 -16.30 -11.38 -0.43
N LEU A 216 -16.00 -10.10 -0.67
CA LEU A 216 -16.84 -8.95 -0.27
C LEU A 216 -16.72 -7.80 -1.27
N ASP A 217 -17.66 -6.87 -1.21
CA ASP A 217 -17.59 -5.57 -1.87
C ASP A 217 -18.15 -4.45 -0.98
N SER A 218 -17.76 -3.20 -1.27
CA SER A 218 -18.10 -2.03 -0.48
C SER A 218 -19.52 -1.50 -0.72
N ALA A 219 -20.41 -2.27 -1.36
CA ALA A 219 -21.80 -1.88 -1.67
C ALA A 219 -22.00 -0.53 -2.41
N HIS A 220 -20.94 0.01 -3.04
CA HIS A 220 -20.98 1.15 -3.98
C HIS A 220 -21.53 2.47 -3.42
N VAL A 221 -21.09 2.85 -2.22
CA VAL A 221 -21.74 3.91 -1.45
C VAL A 221 -21.51 5.33 -1.99
N LYS A 222 -20.33 5.64 -2.57
CA LYS A 222 -19.93 6.98 -3.08
C LYS A 222 -18.76 6.87 -4.07
N PRO A 223 -18.48 7.89 -4.90
CA PRO A 223 -17.19 8.03 -5.59
C PRO A 223 -16.03 7.92 -4.59
N MET A 224 -15.03 7.10 -4.93
CA MET A 224 -13.90 6.76 -4.10
C MET A 224 -12.59 7.24 -4.73
N GLU A 225 -11.61 7.54 -3.88
CA GLU A 225 -10.21 7.58 -4.25
C GLU A 225 -9.69 6.15 -4.34
N VAL A 226 -8.65 5.96 -5.16
CA VAL A 226 -8.22 4.64 -5.57
C VAL A 226 -7.55 3.82 -4.46
N GLU A 227 -7.19 4.39 -3.30
CA GLU A 227 -6.32 3.78 -2.29
C GLU A 227 -7.06 3.15 -1.09
N PRO A 228 -7.50 1.88 -1.16
CA PRO A 228 -8.03 1.19 0.00
C PRO A 228 -6.92 0.69 0.92
N GLY A 229 -7.22 0.64 2.21
CA GLY A 229 -6.42 -0.02 3.24
C GLY A 229 -7.29 -0.94 4.11
N PHE A 230 -6.65 -1.86 4.82
CA PHE A 230 -7.30 -2.64 5.87
C PHE A 230 -6.97 -2.04 7.24
N LEU A 231 -7.96 -1.99 8.13
CA LEU A 231 -7.68 -1.82 9.55
C LEU A 231 -7.07 -3.12 10.08
N THR A 232 -5.78 -3.08 10.40
CA THR A 232 -5.00 -4.23 10.86
C THR A 232 -4.63 -4.10 12.33
N ASN A 233 -4.08 -5.17 12.90
CA ASN A 233 -3.40 -5.09 14.18
C ASN A 233 -2.08 -4.30 14.04
N ILE A 234 -1.41 -4.03 15.15
CA ILE A 234 -0.16 -3.26 15.17
C ILE A 234 1.00 -3.88 14.35
N TYR A 235 0.88 -5.14 13.92
CA TYR A 235 1.88 -5.84 13.12
C TYR A 235 1.53 -5.88 11.63
N GLY A 236 0.42 -5.27 11.22
CA GLY A 236 -0.02 -5.23 9.82
C GLY A 236 -0.79 -6.47 9.37
N SER A 237 -1.30 -7.32 10.28
CA SER A 237 -2.12 -8.49 9.94
C SER A 237 -3.55 -8.38 10.48
N LEU A 238 -4.45 -9.22 9.93
CA LEU A 238 -5.83 -9.39 10.40
C LEU A 238 -5.96 -10.43 11.52
N ASP A 239 -4.84 -10.95 12.04
CA ASP A 239 -4.86 -11.95 13.11
C ASP A 239 -5.50 -11.38 14.38
N GLY A 240 -6.45 -12.15 14.95
CA GLY A 240 -7.25 -11.72 16.10
C GLY A 240 -8.37 -10.72 15.77
N ILE A 241 -8.50 -10.31 14.50
CA ILE A 241 -9.56 -9.42 14.01
C ILE A 241 -10.60 -10.23 13.23
N LEU A 242 -10.15 -11.20 12.43
CA LEU A 242 -11.00 -12.12 11.67
C LEU A 242 -12.05 -12.83 12.56
N PRO A 243 -13.27 -13.09 12.03
CA PRO A 243 -13.68 -12.90 10.64
C PRO A 243 -14.16 -11.49 10.30
N ASN A 244 -14.28 -10.59 11.27
CA ASN A 244 -14.68 -9.21 11.00
C ASN A 244 -13.53 -8.46 10.33
N ILE A 245 -13.83 -7.62 9.34
CA ILE A 245 -12.85 -6.73 8.73
C ILE A 245 -13.44 -5.34 8.55
N SER A 246 -12.55 -4.36 8.54
CA SER A 246 -12.86 -2.98 8.15
C SER A 246 -11.85 -2.56 7.09
N ILE A 247 -12.35 -2.01 5.98
CA ILE A 247 -11.54 -1.35 4.96
C ILE A 247 -11.76 0.15 5.04
N ASN A 248 -10.67 0.92 4.88
CA ASN A 248 -10.70 2.38 4.79
C ASN A 248 -10.28 2.82 3.39
N TYR A 249 -10.83 3.94 2.90
CA TYR A 249 -10.47 4.50 1.61
C TYR A 249 -10.88 5.98 1.56
N GLY A 250 -10.23 6.78 0.72
CA GLY A 250 -10.69 8.13 0.42
C GLY A 250 -12.03 8.08 -0.32
N CYS A 251 -12.96 8.97 0.02
CA CYS A 251 -14.24 9.06 -0.67
C CYS A 251 -14.74 10.51 -0.73
N SER A 252 -15.61 10.77 -1.70
CA SER A 252 -16.23 12.08 -1.85
C SER A 252 -17.09 12.47 -0.64
N GLY A 253 -16.83 13.62 -0.05
CA GLY A 253 -17.67 14.21 1.00
C GLY A 253 -19.03 14.60 0.44
N SER A 254 -20.12 14.13 1.04
CA SER A 254 -21.51 14.37 0.55
C SER A 254 -21.75 14.08 -0.96
N GLY A 255 -20.88 13.29 -1.62
CA GLY A 255 -20.94 13.02 -3.06
C GLY A 255 -20.30 14.09 -3.96
N ASP A 256 -19.66 15.12 -3.39
CA ASP A 256 -18.90 16.12 -4.15
C ASP A 256 -17.46 15.61 -4.39
N PRO A 257 -17.04 15.38 -5.65
CA PRO A 257 -15.70 14.87 -5.98
C PRO A 257 -14.56 15.84 -5.65
N ASN A 258 -14.85 17.09 -5.27
CA ASN A 258 -13.85 18.07 -4.83
C ASN A 258 -13.67 18.10 -3.31
N THR A 259 -14.41 17.27 -2.58
CA THR A 259 -14.29 17.14 -1.12
C THR A 259 -13.91 15.72 -0.77
N TRP A 260 -13.01 15.53 0.18
CA TRP A 260 -12.50 14.22 0.55
C TRP A 260 -12.67 13.95 2.04
N GLU A 261 -13.17 12.77 2.36
CA GLU A 261 -13.24 12.22 3.71
C GLU A 261 -12.69 10.79 3.72
N ILE A 262 -12.34 10.29 4.89
CA ILE A 262 -12.01 8.87 5.07
C ILE A 262 -13.32 8.12 5.26
N CYS A 263 -13.65 7.26 4.30
CA CYS A 263 -14.75 6.32 4.41
C CYS A 263 -14.27 4.99 5.00
N PHE A 264 -15.22 4.28 5.59
CA PHE A 264 -15.04 2.91 6.07
C PHE A 264 -16.14 2.01 5.51
N SER A 265 -15.79 0.77 5.20
CA SER A 265 -16.76 -0.31 5.00
C SER A 265 -16.38 -1.48 5.89
N ASP A 266 -17.36 -1.99 6.61
CA ASP A 266 -17.21 -3.15 7.47
C ASP A 266 -17.83 -4.38 6.81
N GLY A 267 -17.23 -5.54 7.04
CA GLY A 267 -17.74 -6.81 6.54
C GLY A 267 -17.32 -7.99 7.41
N VAL A 268 -17.96 -9.13 7.18
CA VAL A 268 -17.61 -10.40 7.83
C VAL A 268 -17.18 -11.35 6.74
N LEU A 269 -15.95 -11.85 6.84
CA LEU A 269 -15.43 -12.81 5.88
C LEU A 269 -16.14 -14.18 6.03
N PRO A 270 -16.44 -14.85 4.91
CA PRO A 270 -16.98 -16.20 4.92
C PRO A 270 -15.93 -17.26 5.24
#